data_AF-A0A848YAF3-F1
#
_entry.id   AF-A0A848YAF3-F1
#
_cell.length_a   1.000
_cell.length_b   1.000
_cell.length_c   1.000
_cell.angle_alpha   90.00
_cell.angle_beta   90.00
_cell.angle_gamma   90.00
#
_symmetry.space_group_name_H-M   'P 1'
#
loop_
_entity.id
_entity.type
_entity.pdbx_description
1 polymer ?
#
loop_
_entity_poly.entity_id
_entity_poly.type
_entity_poly.pdbx_seq_one_letter_code
_entity_poly.pdbx_strand_id
1 'polypeptide(L)' 'IKPYVLVRGNLEALLNRAIFYELAEIGVVEELDGAEWFGVWSAGTFWPMALADEIGAER' A
#
# COMPACT_ATOMS: atom_id res chain seq x y z
N ILE A 1 -1.64 9.64 -1.97
CA ILE A 1 -0.86 8.75 -2.86
C ILE A 1 -1.67 8.33 -4.10
N LYS A 2 -1.01 7.85 -5.16
CA LYS A 2 -1.65 7.27 -6.36
C LYS A 2 -1.02 5.89 -6.62
N PRO A 3 -1.64 4.79 -6.16
CA PRO A 3 -1.02 3.47 -6.30
C PRO A 3 -1.24 2.89 -7.70
N TYR A 4 -0.23 2.14 -8.14
CA TYR A 4 -0.23 1.42 -9.41
C TYR A 4 -0.04 -0.06 -9.13
N VAL A 5 -0.63 -0.91 -9.97
CA VAL A 5 -0.39 -2.34 -9.95
C VAL A 5 0.20 -2.75 -11.30
N LEU A 6 1.29 -3.51 -11.25
CA LEU A 6 1.86 -4.14 -12.43
C LEU A 6 0.97 -5.29 -12.87
N VAL A 7 0.38 -5.20 -14.06
CA VAL A 7 -0.57 -6.19 -14.58
C VAL A 7 0.16 -7.32 -15.30
N ARG A 8 1.05 -6.97 -16.23
CA ARG A 8 1.90 -7.91 -17.00
C ARG A 8 2.98 -7.15 -17.75
N GLY A 9 4.16 -7.77 -17.93
CA GLY A 9 5.30 -7.07 -18.52
C GLY A 9 5.55 -5.76 -17.77
N ASN A 10 5.72 -4.64 -18.49
CA ASN A 10 5.81 -3.30 -17.90
C ASN A 10 4.50 -2.50 -18.02
N LEU A 11 3.35 -3.17 -18.05
CA LEU A 11 2.03 -2.52 -18.10
C LEU A 11 1.53 -2.29 -16.68
N GLU A 12 1.43 -1.02 -16.28
CA GLU A 12 0.90 -0.60 -15.00
C GLU A 12 -0.55 -0.11 -15.13
N ALA A 13 -1.38 -0.46 -14.16
CA ALA A 13 -2.73 0.06 -14.01
C ALA A 13 -2.80 1.00 -12.81
N LEU A 14 -3.22 2.24 -13.05
CA LEU A 14 -3.56 3.17 -11.98
C LEU A 14 -4.85 2.71 -11.29
N LEU A 15 -4.83 2.61 -9.96
CA LEU A 15 -6.03 2.28 -9.21
C LEU A 15 -7.07 3.41 -9.29
N ASN A 16 -8.33 3.03 -9.48
CA ASN A 16 -9.44 3.94 -9.32
C ASN A 16 -9.65 4.28 -7.83
N ARG A 17 -10.42 5.34 -7.55
CA ARG A 17 -10.64 5.80 -6.16
C ARG A 17 -11.42 4.80 -5.30
N ALA A 18 -12.37 4.07 -5.88
CA ALA A 18 -13.19 3.12 -5.11
C ALA A 18 -12.32 1.98 -4.57
N ILE A 19 -11.56 1.33 -5.46
CA ILE A 19 -10.64 0.25 -5.11
C ILE A 19 -9.53 0.75 -4.19
N PHE A 20 -9.07 1.99 -4.37
CA PHE A 20 -8.09 2.58 -3.46
C PHE A 20 -8.61 2.63 -2.01
N TYR A 21 -9.86 3.05 -1.79
CA TYR A 21 -10.42 3.09 -0.44
C TYR A 21 -10.64 1.69 0.14
N GLU A 22 -11.15 0.75 -0.64
CA GLU A 22 -11.26 -0.66 -0.21
C GLU A 22 -9.89 -1.24 0.18
N LEU A 23 -8.84 -0.90 -0.57
CA LEU A 23 -7.48 -1.32 -0.26
C LEU A 23 -6.93 -0.65 1.01
N ALA A 24 -7.25 0.63 1.22
CA ALA A 24 -6.86 1.35 2.42
C ALA A 24 -7.53 0.80 3.68
N GLU A 25 -8.76 0.30 3.58
CA GLU A 25 -9.47 -0.34 4.70
C GLU A 25 -8.81 -1.65 5.17
N ILE A 26 -8.13 -2.37 4.27
CA ILE A 26 -7.41 -3.62 4.60
C ILE A 26 -5.91 -3.40 4.80
N GLY A 27 -5.44 -2.15 4.73
CA GLY A 27 -4.05 -1.81 4.93
C GLY A 27 -3.61 -2.02 6.38
N VAL A 28 -2.35 -2.35 6.55
CA VAL A 28 -1.73 -2.58 7.87
C VAL A 28 -0.44 -1.78 7.99
N VAL A 29 -0.03 -1.53 9.23
CA VAL A 29 1.27 -0.92 9.53
C VAL A 29 2.29 -2.02 9.84
N GLU A 30 3.40 -2.02 9.13
CA GLU A 30 4.52 -2.95 9.33
C GLU A 30 5.82 -2.18 9.54
N GLU A 31 6.75 -2.79 10.28
CA GLU A 31 8.09 -2.26 10.45
C GLU A 31 8.98 -2.73 9.29
N LEU A 32 9.54 -1.77 8.54
CA LEU A 32 10.44 -2.04 7.42
C LEU A 32 11.61 -1.05 7.48
N ASP A 33 12.83 -1.58 7.47
CA ASP A 33 14.09 -0.81 7.53
C ASP A 33 14.15 0.21 8.68
N GLY A 34 13.55 -0.13 9.83
CA GLY A 34 13.54 0.70 11.05
C GLY A 34 12.51 1.85 11.04
N ALA A 35 11.56 1.83 10.10
CA ALA A 35 10.44 2.77 10.04
C ALA A 35 9.11 2.03 9.96
N GLU A 36 8.03 2.64 10.46
CA GLU A 36 6.67 2.13 10.33
C GLU A 36 6.07 2.57 8.99
N TRP A 37 5.66 1.59 8.19
CA TRP A 37 5.09 1.78 6.87
C TRP A 37 3.65 1.29 6.84
N PHE A 38 2.76 2.11 6.30
CA PHE A 38 1.43 1.67 5.91
C PHE A 38 1.48 1.03 4.51
N GLY A 39 0.88 -0.14 4.37
CA GLY A 39 0.86 -0.88 3.12
C GLY A 39 -0.10 -2.06 3.15
N VAL A 40 0.05 -2.96 2.19
CA VAL A 40 -0.81 -4.16 2.08
C VAL A 40 0.01 -5.42 1.90
N TRP A 41 -0.46 -6.50 2.50
CA TRP A 41 0.04 -7.84 2.22
C TRP A 41 -0.65 -8.43 0.99
N SER A 42 0.15 -8.94 0.06
CA SER A 42 -0.36 -9.68 -1.10
C SER A 42 0.63 -10.78 -1.47
N ALA A 43 0.12 -12.01 -1.59
CA ALA A 43 0.90 -13.20 -1.95
C ALA A 43 2.16 -13.41 -1.07
N GLY A 44 2.09 -13.09 0.23
CA GLY A 44 3.21 -13.26 1.16
C GLY A 44 4.28 -12.17 1.06
N THR A 45 4.03 -11.10 0.31
CA THR A 45 4.91 -9.93 0.21
C THR A 45 4.18 -8.70 0.71
N PHE A 46 4.85 -7.89 1.53
CA PHE A 46 4.36 -6.60 1.97
C PHE A 46 4.71 -5.51 0.94
N TRP A 47 3.71 -4.72 0.55
CA TRP A 47 3.84 -3.63 -0.41
C TRP A 47 3.67 -2.29 0.33
N PRO A 48 4.77 -1.60 0.69
CA PRO A 48 4.71 -0.32 1.39
C PRO A 48 4.16 0.78 0.47
N MET A 49 3.30 1.64 1.01
CA MET A 49 2.64 2.72 0.27
C MET A 49 3.00 4.12 0.76
N ALA A 50 3.11 4.31 2.07
CA ALA A 50 3.47 5.58 2.72
C ALA A 50 4.04 5.31 4.12
N LEU A 51 4.77 6.26 4.69
CA LEU A 51 5.14 6.18 6.11
C LEU A 51 3.89 6.33 6.97
N ALA A 52 3.77 5.55 8.04
CA ALA A 52 2.59 5.57 8.92
C ALA A 52 2.36 6.97 9.52
N ASP A 53 3.42 7.62 9.97
CA ASP A 53 3.41 8.98 10.53
C ASP A 53 2.90 10.04 9.53
N GLU A 54 3.18 9.87 8.22
CA GLU A 54 2.77 10.85 7.19
C GLU A 54 1.25 10.87 6.99
N ILE A 55 0.58 9.75 7.29
CA ILE A 55 -0.86 9.59 7.06
C ILE A 55 -1.66 9.41 8.35
N GLY A 56 -0.98 9.39 9.51
CA GLY A 56 -1.61 9.14 10.81
C GLY A 56 -2.20 7.74 10.94
N ALA A 57 -1.57 6.74 10.33
CA ALA A 57 -1.98 5.35 10.47
C ALA A 57 -1.46 4.79 11.79
N GLU A 58 -2.35 4.20 12.58
CA GLU A 58 -2.01 3.47 13.80
C GLU A 58 -1.92 1.97 13.50
N ARG A 59 -1.20 1.24 14.34
CA ARG A 59 -0.87 -0.19 14.14
C ARG A 59 -2.08 -1.11 14.29
#